data_AF-J0ZHN9-F1
#
_entry.id   AF-J0ZHN9-F1
#
_cell.length_a   1.000
_cell.length_b   1.000
_cell.length_c   1.000
_cell.angle_alpha   90.00
_cell.angle_beta   90.00
_cell.angle_gamma   90.00
#
_symmetry.space_group_name_H-M   'P 1'
#
loop_
_entity.id
_entity.type
_entity.pdbx_description
1 polymer ?
#
loop_
_entity_poly.entity_id
_entity_poly.type
_entity_poly.pdbx_seq_one_letter_code
_entity_poly.pdbx_strand_id
1 'polypeptide(L)'
;MRAIFINNNRDIAKRTLTLQACLTQIHATKIQMRFAKLHRRNNVHREPMHSIFQRNFLLGSLLRRATFISLILLLSACHTPLSQNDKLSSTSSKTIKSINNNNINNIYVTLSDLQHPRILQMYGGAYYDAKLEHLLAKIVRKLTIASYNFHQSYFVTILNSESVNAFALPNGSIYITRGMLALANDSSEVAAILAHEIAHIRANHGILRLQKETELKMTNPVTPRLVSSLGKKLHTPIHNKQQLAQFSRNQELEADSLALEMLQQAGYDPFASPRFLQTMESYSAFHNISGTQNASLDFLASHPTTPQRIQLAIEKAHKISKENSKIIDRDSFLTSIDGMIFGGDFYTGFVRNNQFIHPQLRIAFSVPNNFTIEYSAHTVWASGPDKIAIRFDAIPHPAGISASDYLKSGRIIGLDQSSIRPIIIQGLPHQGFQSPNLLGAHAHATNDQWQFDVVVILFNNHIFRFLTAAPHNSQNFTEITKKILQSFHFLSSSQLQKLKPLKIRIVRVKQGENVANLANKMQHTPHKEKLFRILNALSPTQTLRAGTKVKIITE
;
A
#
# COMPACT_ATOMS: atom_id res chain seq x y z
N MET A 1 -40.96 39.99 21.85
CA MET A 1 -40.53 40.56 20.55
C MET A 1 -39.54 41.67 20.84
N ARG A 2 -38.39 41.71 20.12
CA ARG A 2 -37.37 42.79 20.11
C ARG A 2 -36.41 42.78 21.32
N ALA A 3 -35.18 42.30 21.25
CA ALA A 3 -34.05 42.63 20.37
C ALA A 3 -33.51 44.07 20.59
N ILE A 4 -32.20 44.11 20.85
CA ILE A 4 -31.25 45.24 20.69
C ILE A 4 -31.17 46.21 21.87
N PHE A 5 -30.25 45.93 22.81
CA PHE A 5 -29.31 46.90 23.40
C PHE A 5 -28.22 46.09 24.15
N ILE A 6 -27.06 46.70 24.39
CA ILE A 6 -25.81 46.14 24.98
C ILE A 6 -24.79 45.69 23.92
N ASN A 7 -24.42 46.67 23.10
CA ASN A 7 -23.11 46.80 22.48
C ASN A 7 -22.38 47.88 23.31
N ASN A 8 -21.56 47.52 24.32
CA ASN A 8 -20.60 48.47 24.95
C ASN A 8 -19.54 47.92 25.93
N ASN A 9 -19.28 46.60 26.01
CA ASN A 9 -18.24 46.08 26.93
C ASN A 9 -17.02 45.44 26.23
N ARG A 10 -16.72 45.85 24.99
CA ARG A 10 -15.56 45.33 24.22
C ARG A 10 -14.31 46.22 24.15
N ASP A 11 -14.29 47.39 24.79
CA ASP A 11 -13.14 48.33 24.66
C ASP A 11 -12.31 48.62 25.93
N ILE A 12 -12.60 47.97 27.07
CA ILE A 12 -11.87 48.23 28.34
C ILE A 12 -10.83 47.14 28.67
N ALA A 13 -10.95 45.93 28.12
CA ALA A 13 -9.98 44.85 28.37
C ALA A 13 -8.73 44.88 27.46
N LYS A 14 -8.64 45.85 26.55
CA LYS A 14 -7.50 46.03 25.62
C LYS A 14 -6.44 47.06 26.08
N ARG A 15 -6.51 47.59 27.31
CA ARG A 15 -5.58 48.66 27.74
C ARG A 15 -4.84 48.45 29.06
N THR A 16 -4.92 47.28 29.71
CA THR A 16 -4.41 47.18 31.10
C THR A 16 -3.22 46.24 31.35
N LEU A 17 -2.63 45.54 30.37
CA LEU A 17 -1.40 44.77 30.67
C LEU A 17 -0.42 44.70 29.49
N THR A 18 -0.07 45.87 28.96
CA THR A 18 1.14 46.11 28.16
C THR A 18 1.96 47.24 28.79
N LEU A 19 2.10 47.22 30.12
CA LEU A 19 2.87 48.20 30.89
C LEU A 19 3.31 47.62 32.24
N GLN A 20 3.92 46.44 32.20
CA GLN A 20 4.78 45.94 33.27
C GLN A 20 5.93 45.14 32.65
N ALA A 21 6.62 45.79 31.72
CA ALA A 21 8.02 45.52 31.46
C ALA A 21 8.86 46.11 32.62
N CYS A 22 10.03 45.52 32.85
CA CYS A 22 11.12 45.99 33.71
C CYS A 22 10.93 45.87 35.24
N LEU A 23 12.01 45.45 35.90
CA LEU A 23 12.19 45.07 37.32
C LEU A 23 11.79 43.60 37.57
N THR A 24 12.67 42.61 37.69
CA THR A 24 13.98 42.61 38.36
C THR A 24 14.81 41.40 37.90
N GLN A 25 15.91 41.71 37.23
CA GLN A 25 17.18 41.00 37.26
C GLN A 25 17.72 41.03 38.70
N ILE A 26 18.33 39.93 39.23
CA ILE A 26 19.46 39.90 40.19
C ILE A 26 19.72 38.47 40.74
N HIS A 27 21.00 38.05 40.57
CA HIS A 27 21.81 37.04 41.30
C HIS A 27 21.56 35.54 41.04
N ALA A 28 22.49 34.81 40.38
CA ALA A 28 23.83 34.36 40.84
C ALA A 28 23.70 33.43 42.07
N THR A 29 24.26 32.21 42.18
CA THR A 29 25.68 31.78 42.08
C THR A 29 25.62 30.23 42.35
N LYS A 30 26.15 29.33 41.51
CA LYS A 30 27.48 28.65 41.59
C LYS A 30 27.60 27.57 42.69
N ILE A 31 28.43 26.53 42.41
CA ILE A 31 29.19 25.64 43.36
C ILE A 31 28.38 24.42 43.90
N GLN A 32 28.80 23.14 43.92
CA GLN A 32 30.10 22.45 43.79
C GLN A 32 29.94 20.91 43.64
N MET A 33 30.91 20.28 42.95
CA MET A 33 31.75 19.10 43.32
C MET A 33 31.15 17.82 43.95
N ARG A 34 31.32 16.65 43.27
CA ARG A 34 32.37 15.59 43.39
C ARG A 34 32.24 14.65 44.61
N PHE A 35 32.31 13.34 44.35
CA PHE A 35 33.22 12.28 44.90
C PHE A 35 32.55 10.90 44.69
N ALA A 36 33.08 9.98 43.85
CA ALA A 36 34.08 8.92 44.12
C ALA A 36 33.57 7.86 45.14
N LYS A 37 33.83 6.55 45.12
CA LYS A 37 34.82 5.67 44.45
C LYS A 37 34.51 4.20 44.88
N LEU A 38 34.97 3.21 44.09
CA LEU A 38 35.30 1.80 44.44
C LEU A 38 34.14 0.83 44.80
N HIS A 39 34.10 -0.44 44.37
CA HIS A 39 35.17 -1.45 44.54
C HIS A 39 35.04 -2.70 43.61
N ARG A 40 36.21 -3.19 43.14
CA ARG A 40 36.71 -4.60 42.92
C ARG A 40 35.92 -5.58 42.02
N ARG A 41 36.48 -6.11 40.90
CA ARG A 41 37.66 -6.99 40.63
C ARG A 41 37.32 -8.49 40.63
N ASN A 42 37.48 -9.14 39.46
CA ASN A 42 38.42 -10.27 39.16
C ASN A 42 38.08 -10.83 37.77
N ASN A 43 38.99 -10.71 36.77
CA ASN A 43 40.02 -11.70 36.34
C ASN A 43 39.37 -12.92 35.62
N VAL A 44 39.73 -13.34 34.39
CA VAL A 44 41.05 -13.68 33.82
C VAL A 44 41.01 -13.78 32.26
N HIS A 45 42.13 -13.37 31.63
CA HIS A 45 42.80 -13.77 30.35
C HIS A 45 42.33 -15.01 29.55
N ARG A 46 42.64 -15.28 28.25
CA ARG A 46 43.54 -14.77 27.18
C ARG A 46 43.16 -15.51 25.88
N GLU A 47 43.33 -14.90 24.70
CA GLU A 47 43.48 -15.55 23.38
C GLU A 47 44.89 -16.21 23.24
N PRO A 48 45.27 -17.07 22.24
CA PRO A 48 44.92 -17.00 20.79
C PRO A 48 44.92 -18.33 19.94
N MET A 49 44.57 -18.17 18.64
CA MET A 49 45.04 -18.89 17.43
C MET A 49 45.10 -20.44 17.37
N HIS A 50 44.41 -21.06 16.40
CA HIS A 50 45.06 -21.83 15.32
C HIS A 50 44.12 -22.23 14.15
N SER A 51 44.81 -22.48 13.05
CA SER A 51 44.51 -22.68 11.63
C SER A 51 43.81 -23.97 11.15
N ILE A 52 43.10 -23.82 10.02
CA ILE A 52 42.97 -24.72 8.85
C ILE A 52 42.20 -26.06 9.01
N PHE A 53 41.06 -26.21 8.31
CA PHE A 53 40.90 -27.18 7.21
C PHE A 53 39.66 -26.92 6.33
N GLN A 54 39.82 -27.38 5.09
CA GLN A 54 39.09 -27.24 3.83
C GLN A 54 37.55 -27.51 3.75
N ARG A 55 36.98 -26.92 2.68
CA ARG A 55 36.08 -27.50 1.64
C ARG A 55 34.63 -26.99 1.53
N ASN A 56 34.41 -26.40 0.35
CA ASN A 56 33.29 -26.57 -0.58
C ASN A 56 31.96 -25.80 -0.40
N PHE A 57 31.78 -24.89 -1.39
CA PHE A 57 30.63 -24.77 -2.30
C PHE A 57 29.24 -24.48 -1.70
N LEU A 58 28.55 -23.51 -2.34
CA LEU A 58 27.16 -23.05 -2.13
C LEU A 58 26.94 -21.85 -1.20
N LEU A 59 27.62 -20.72 -1.46
CA LEU A 59 27.08 -19.39 -1.13
C LEU A 59 27.08 -18.49 -2.37
N GLY A 60 26.15 -18.77 -3.28
CA GLY A 60 25.98 -18.05 -4.53
C GLY A 60 24.51 -17.79 -4.89
N SER A 61 23.63 -17.54 -3.92
CA SER A 61 22.23 -17.17 -4.25
C SER A 61 21.48 -16.33 -3.19
N LEU A 62 22.05 -16.09 -2.01
CA LEU A 62 21.38 -15.34 -0.94
C LEU A 62 21.61 -13.82 -0.96
N LEU A 63 22.68 -13.32 -1.60
CA LEU A 63 22.96 -11.87 -1.67
C LEU A 63 22.14 -11.08 -2.72
N ARG A 64 21.43 -11.76 -3.64
CA ARG A 64 20.65 -11.07 -4.69
C ARG A 64 19.25 -10.61 -4.24
N ARG A 65 18.72 -11.14 -3.13
CA ARG A 65 17.32 -10.95 -2.69
C ARG A 65 17.07 -9.68 -1.85
N ALA A 66 18.09 -9.08 -1.24
CA ALA A 66 17.91 -7.95 -0.31
C ALA A 66 17.94 -6.55 -0.98
N THR A 67 18.32 -6.44 -2.25
CA THR A 67 18.69 -5.13 -2.82
C THR A 67 17.59 -4.41 -3.62
N PHE A 68 16.53 -5.09 -4.06
CA PHE A 68 15.46 -4.48 -4.85
C PHE A 68 14.37 -3.80 -3.98
N ILE A 69 14.09 -4.36 -2.80
CA ILE A 69 13.11 -3.81 -1.84
C ILE A 69 13.60 -2.47 -1.26
N SER A 70 14.92 -2.29 -1.13
CA SER A 70 15.55 -1.03 -0.70
C SER A 70 15.27 0.15 -1.66
N LEU A 71 15.09 -0.12 -2.96
CA LEU A 71 14.91 0.90 -4.00
C LEU A 71 13.54 1.58 -3.94
N ILE A 72 12.46 0.82 -3.73
CA ILE A 72 11.09 1.35 -3.55
C ILE A 72 11.02 2.24 -2.29
N LEU A 73 11.80 1.89 -1.27
CA LEU A 73 11.85 2.58 0.02
C LEU A 73 12.67 3.88 -0.01
N LEU A 74 13.75 3.94 -0.79
CA LEU A 74 14.53 5.17 -1.01
C LEU A 74 13.71 6.28 -1.70
N LEU A 75 12.90 5.90 -2.69
CA LEU A 75 11.99 6.81 -3.36
C LEU A 75 10.78 7.19 -2.50
N SER A 76 10.41 6.38 -1.50
CA SER A 76 9.35 6.67 -0.53
C SER A 76 9.80 7.61 0.60
N ALA A 77 11.11 7.68 0.89
CA ALA A 77 11.68 8.48 1.99
C ALA A 77 11.67 10.00 1.75
N CYS A 78 11.34 10.46 0.54
CA CYS A 78 11.08 11.88 0.25
C CYS A 78 9.60 12.23 0.48
N HIS A 79 9.15 12.20 1.74
CA HIS A 79 7.86 12.76 2.14
C HIS A 79 8.04 14.21 2.59
N THR A 80 7.18 15.10 2.08
CA THR A 80 7.02 16.44 2.63
C THR A 80 6.38 16.33 4.01
N PRO A 81 6.98 16.87 5.09
CA PRO A 81 6.27 16.98 6.35
C PRO A 81 5.05 17.88 6.14
N LEU A 82 3.87 17.37 6.49
CA LEU A 82 2.67 18.19 6.62
C LEU A 82 2.95 19.24 7.70
N SER A 83 2.72 20.51 7.38
CA SER A 83 2.92 21.64 8.30
C SER A 83 2.15 21.40 9.60
N GLN A 84 2.87 21.27 10.71
CA GLN A 84 2.31 21.40 12.05
C GLN A 84 1.97 22.86 12.27
N ASN A 85 0.70 23.21 12.09
CA ASN A 85 0.14 24.45 12.61
C ASN A 85 -1.34 24.23 12.94
N ASP A 86 -1.59 23.38 13.93
CA ASP A 86 -2.79 23.50 14.76
C ASP A 86 -2.33 23.60 16.21
N LYS A 87 -2.40 24.82 16.74
CA LYS A 87 -2.16 25.13 18.14
C LYS A 87 -3.24 24.44 18.98
N LEU A 88 -2.90 23.30 19.56
CA LEU A 88 -3.67 22.69 20.63
C LEU A 88 -3.40 23.50 21.91
N SER A 89 -4.33 24.37 22.28
CA SER A 89 -4.37 25.01 23.59
C SER A 89 -4.62 23.96 24.65
N SER A 90 -3.60 23.64 25.45
CA SER A 90 -3.66 22.74 26.58
C SER A 90 -3.83 23.51 27.88
N THR A 91 -4.98 23.34 28.52
CA THR A 91 -5.13 23.51 29.97
C THR A 91 -6.08 22.43 30.47
N SER A 92 -5.53 21.35 31.03
CA SER A 92 -5.76 20.98 32.43
C SER A 92 -5.13 19.62 32.77
N SER A 93 -4.55 19.59 33.95
CA SER A 93 -3.67 18.60 34.56
C SER A 93 -4.26 17.21 34.88
N LYS A 94 -3.33 16.25 34.93
CA LYS A 94 -3.20 15.11 35.85
C LYS A 94 -4.38 14.13 35.99
N THR A 95 -4.15 12.88 35.57
CA THR A 95 -4.03 11.71 36.46
C THR A 95 -3.47 10.52 35.65
N ILE A 96 -2.24 10.08 35.93
CA ILE A 96 -1.73 8.78 35.44
C ILE A 96 -2.27 7.72 36.40
N LYS A 97 -3.29 6.98 35.98
CA LYS A 97 -3.76 5.76 36.66
C LYS A 97 -3.18 4.54 35.94
N SER A 98 -2.70 3.59 36.74
CA SER A 98 -2.23 2.25 36.33
C SER A 98 -3.14 1.63 35.27
N ILE A 99 -2.54 1.17 34.17
CA ILE A 99 -3.24 0.62 33.01
C ILE A 99 -3.53 -0.87 33.27
N ASN A 100 -4.77 -1.19 33.60
CA ASN A 100 -5.29 -2.56 33.52
C ASN A 100 -5.46 -2.98 32.05
N ASN A 101 -5.17 -4.25 31.74
CA ASN A 101 -5.22 -4.84 30.40
C ASN A 101 -6.53 -4.60 29.62
N ASN A 102 -7.66 -4.39 30.30
CA ASN A 102 -8.95 -4.15 29.65
C ASN A 102 -9.03 -2.78 28.93
N ASN A 103 -8.21 -1.79 29.30
CA ASN A 103 -8.17 -0.48 28.62
C ASN A 103 -7.23 -0.46 27.39
N ILE A 104 -6.27 -1.40 27.31
CA ILE A 104 -5.33 -1.49 26.17
C ILE A 104 -6.05 -2.00 24.92
N ASN A 105 -7.03 -2.89 25.05
CA ASN A 105 -7.84 -3.31 23.90
C ASN A 105 -8.66 -2.13 23.34
N ASN A 106 -9.09 -1.20 24.21
CA ASN A 106 -9.92 -0.06 23.81
C ASN A 106 -9.12 1.02 23.03
N ILE A 107 -7.83 1.22 23.33
CA ILE A 107 -7.01 2.20 22.61
C ILE A 107 -6.74 1.78 21.16
N TYR A 108 -6.47 0.49 20.91
CA TYR A 108 -6.21 0.01 19.54
C TYR A 108 -7.47 -0.01 18.68
N VAL A 109 -8.64 -0.25 19.29
CA VAL A 109 -9.95 -0.08 18.64
C VAL A 109 -10.16 1.39 18.26
N THR A 110 -9.95 2.33 19.20
CA THR A 110 -10.09 3.77 18.93
C THR A 110 -9.11 4.27 17.86
N LEU A 111 -7.85 3.82 17.90
CA LEU A 111 -6.84 4.17 16.89
C LEU A 111 -7.21 3.65 15.49
N SER A 112 -7.95 2.55 15.41
CA SER A 112 -8.41 1.97 14.15
C SER A 112 -9.48 2.83 13.47
N ASP A 113 -10.36 3.46 14.25
CA ASP A 113 -11.40 4.36 13.71
C ASP A 113 -10.78 5.56 12.97
N LEU A 114 -9.64 6.05 13.46
CA LEU A 114 -8.91 7.16 12.85
C LEU A 114 -8.19 6.76 11.54
N GLN A 115 -8.03 5.46 11.25
CA GLN A 115 -7.35 4.99 10.03
C GLN A 115 -8.25 4.95 8.80
N HIS A 116 -9.57 4.85 8.95
CA HIS A 116 -10.47 4.64 7.83
C HIS A 116 -10.31 5.68 6.70
N PRO A 117 -10.31 7.01 6.96
CA PRO A 117 -10.11 8.00 5.90
C PRO A 117 -8.75 7.87 5.20
N ARG A 118 -7.71 7.52 5.95
CA ARG A 118 -6.36 7.32 5.40
C ARG A 118 -6.28 6.08 4.51
N ILE A 119 -6.93 4.99 4.92
CA ILE A 119 -7.03 3.77 4.11
C ILE A 119 -7.76 4.06 2.80
N LEU A 120 -8.90 4.76 2.85
CA LEU A 120 -9.61 5.17 1.64
C LEU A 120 -8.71 6.00 0.72
N GLN A 121 -7.96 6.96 1.28
CA GLN A 121 -7.03 7.77 0.49
C GLN A 121 -5.92 6.94 -0.18
N MET A 122 -5.39 5.92 0.51
CA MET A 122 -4.32 5.07 -0.03
C MET A 122 -4.82 4.14 -1.15
N TYR A 123 -6.06 3.68 -1.07
CA TYR A 123 -6.62 2.65 -1.95
C TYR A 123 -7.67 3.17 -2.95
N GLY A 124 -7.67 4.47 -3.26
CA GLY A 124 -8.50 5.04 -4.34
C GLY A 124 -9.94 5.32 -3.95
N GLY A 125 -10.23 5.32 -2.66
CA GLY A 125 -11.57 5.51 -2.09
C GLY A 125 -12.31 4.19 -1.87
N ALA A 126 -13.57 4.31 -1.45
CA ALA A 126 -14.49 3.18 -1.40
C ALA A 126 -15.06 2.91 -2.79
N TYR A 127 -15.24 1.64 -3.11
CA TYR A 127 -15.94 1.21 -4.31
C TYR A 127 -17.35 0.78 -3.94
N TYR A 128 -18.35 1.42 -4.55
CA TYR A 128 -19.76 1.17 -4.26
C TYR A 128 -20.39 0.31 -5.35
N ASP A 129 -20.93 -0.84 -4.95
CA ASP A 129 -21.70 -1.72 -5.83
C ASP A 129 -22.73 -2.48 -5.00
N ALA A 130 -24.01 -2.17 -5.23
CA ALA A 130 -25.10 -2.70 -4.42
C ALA A 130 -25.19 -4.24 -4.45
N LYS A 131 -24.80 -4.89 -5.56
CA LYS A 131 -24.83 -6.37 -5.66
C LYS A 131 -23.74 -6.97 -4.80
N LEU A 132 -22.52 -6.42 -4.88
CA LEU A 132 -21.39 -6.89 -4.09
C LEU A 132 -21.56 -6.59 -2.61
N GLU A 133 -22.04 -5.40 -2.25
CA GLU A 133 -22.34 -5.03 -0.87
C GLU A 133 -23.38 -5.97 -0.25
N HIS A 134 -24.45 -6.30 -0.99
CA HIS A 134 -25.45 -7.26 -0.54
C HIS A 134 -24.86 -8.67 -0.35
N LEU A 135 -24.04 -9.14 -1.30
CA LEU A 135 -23.37 -10.42 -1.21
C LEU A 135 -22.43 -10.49 0.01
N LEU A 136 -21.58 -9.48 0.19
CA LEU A 136 -20.63 -9.40 1.30
C LEU A 136 -21.37 -9.32 2.64
N ALA A 137 -22.43 -8.51 2.75
CA ALA A 137 -23.25 -8.43 3.95
C ALA A 137 -23.87 -9.80 4.31
N LYS A 138 -24.37 -10.54 3.31
CA LYS A 138 -24.88 -11.91 3.51
C LYS A 138 -23.80 -12.87 4.02
N ILE A 139 -22.59 -12.80 3.44
CA ILE A 139 -21.45 -13.63 3.86
C ILE A 139 -21.03 -13.29 5.29
N VAL A 140 -20.76 -12.01 5.58
CA VAL A 140 -20.33 -11.53 6.90
C VAL A 140 -21.33 -11.90 7.97
N ARG A 141 -22.64 -11.74 7.72
CA ARG A 141 -23.68 -12.12 8.68
C ARG A 141 -23.58 -13.60 9.07
N LYS A 142 -23.39 -14.49 8.10
CA LYS A 142 -23.21 -15.93 8.37
C LYS A 142 -21.92 -16.21 9.13
N LEU A 143 -20.81 -15.58 8.73
CA LEU A 143 -19.51 -15.74 9.40
C LEU A 143 -19.52 -15.19 10.83
N THR A 144 -20.23 -14.09 11.08
CA THR A 144 -20.38 -13.50 12.42
C THR A 144 -21.03 -14.49 13.37
N ILE A 145 -22.15 -15.11 12.94
CA ILE A 145 -22.85 -16.14 13.71
C ILE A 145 -21.94 -17.35 13.95
N ALA A 146 -21.22 -17.81 12.91
CA ALA A 146 -20.26 -18.91 13.01
C ALA A 146 -19.04 -18.60 13.89
N SER A 147 -18.66 -17.33 14.04
CA SER A 147 -17.48 -16.95 14.83
C SER A 147 -17.67 -17.10 16.35
N TYR A 148 -18.91 -17.36 16.82
CA TYR A 148 -19.35 -17.34 18.23
C TYR A 148 -19.01 -16.06 18.99
N ASN A 149 -18.69 -14.97 18.29
CA ASN A 149 -18.39 -13.67 18.87
C ASN A 149 -19.53 -12.68 18.62
N PHE A 150 -20.67 -12.91 19.27
CA PHE A 150 -21.91 -12.14 19.06
C PHE A 150 -21.83 -10.66 19.48
N HIS A 151 -20.80 -10.28 20.25
CA HIS A 151 -20.59 -8.90 20.68
C HIS A 151 -19.73 -8.08 19.71
N GLN A 152 -19.06 -8.72 18.75
CA GLN A 152 -18.25 -8.04 17.75
C GLN A 152 -19.04 -7.80 16.47
N SER A 153 -19.17 -6.53 16.08
CA SER A 153 -19.69 -6.15 14.77
C SER A 153 -18.55 -6.11 13.75
N TYR A 154 -18.80 -6.59 12.54
CA TYR A 154 -17.86 -6.53 11.42
C TYR A 154 -18.41 -5.66 10.29
N PHE A 155 -17.58 -4.74 9.79
CA PHE A 155 -17.93 -3.82 8.72
C PHE A 155 -17.01 -4.04 7.54
N VAL A 156 -17.56 -4.46 6.39
CA VAL A 156 -16.76 -4.67 5.18
C VAL A 156 -16.82 -3.43 4.29
N THR A 157 -15.65 -2.91 3.91
CA THR A 157 -15.50 -1.85 2.91
C THR A 157 -14.81 -2.42 1.68
N ILE A 158 -15.42 -2.25 0.50
CA ILE A 158 -14.76 -2.55 -0.77
C ILE A 158 -13.87 -1.36 -1.13
N LEU A 159 -12.58 -1.61 -1.33
CA LEU A 159 -11.59 -0.61 -1.70
C LEU A 159 -11.47 -0.52 -3.23
N ASN A 160 -11.42 0.70 -3.75
CA ASN A 160 -11.31 1.00 -5.17
C ASN A 160 -9.87 0.84 -5.69
N SER A 161 -9.31 -0.36 -5.51
CA SER A 161 -7.95 -0.68 -5.92
C SER A 161 -7.91 -1.98 -6.73
N GLU A 162 -7.06 -2.01 -7.76
CA GLU A 162 -6.74 -3.21 -8.52
C GLU A 162 -5.77 -4.14 -7.80
N SER A 163 -5.06 -3.65 -6.78
CA SER A 163 -4.19 -4.48 -5.94
C SER A 163 -4.98 -5.65 -5.38
N VAL A 164 -4.37 -6.82 -5.26
CA VAL A 164 -5.01 -7.98 -4.61
C VAL A 164 -4.70 -7.89 -3.12
N ASN A 165 -5.66 -7.35 -2.36
CA ASN A 165 -5.52 -7.20 -0.91
C ASN A 165 -6.83 -7.39 -0.14
N ALA A 166 -6.69 -7.89 1.09
CA ALA A 166 -7.70 -7.85 2.12
C ALA A 166 -7.00 -7.73 3.48
N PHE A 167 -7.59 -6.99 4.42
CA PHE A 167 -7.05 -6.88 5.78
C PHE A 167 -8.13 -6.42 6.75
N ALA A 168 -7.95 -6.78 8.02
CA ALA A 168 -8.79 -6.33 9.12
C ALA A 168 -8.09 -5.41 10.11
N LEU A 169 -8.88 -4.54 10.76
CA LEU A 169 -8.46 -3.76 11.91
C LEU A 169 -9.10 -4.28 13.21
N PRO A 170 -8.47 -4.05 14.37
CA PRO A 170 -8.99 -4.46 15.69
C PRO A 170 -10.43 -4.05 16.00
N ASN A 171 -10.93 -2.95 15.42
CA ASN A 171 -12.31 -2.49 15.64
C ASN A 171 -13.39 -3.30 14.89
N GLY A 172 -13.01 -4.31 14.10
CA GLY A 172 -13.94 -5.09 13.29
C GLY A 172 -14.12 -4.56 11.86
N SER A 173 -13.41 -3.51 11.48
CA SER A 173 -13.38 -3.05 10.08
C SER A 173 -12.58 -4.04 9.24
N ILE A 174 -13.16 -4.50 8.15
CA ILE A 174 -12.55 -5.40 7.17
C ILE A 174 -12.53 -4.67 5.84
N TYR A 175 -11.39 -4.71 5.16
CA TYR A 175 -11.19 -4.08 3.86
C TYR A 175 -10.89 -5.16 2.84
N ILE A 176 -11.51 -5.07 1.66
CA ILE A 176 -11.28 -5.98 0.55
C ILE A 176 -11.20 -5.18 -0.75
N THR A 177 -10.20 -5.43 -1.58
CA THR A 177 -10.05 -4.68 -2.84
C THR A 177 -10.87 -5.29 -3.98
N ARG A 178 -11.15 -4.50 -5.02
CA ARG A 178 -11.69 -5.02 -6.29
C ARG A 178 -10.79 -6.10 -6.90
N GLY A 179 -9.47 -5.92 -6.83
CA GLY A 179 -8.50 -6.92 -7.29
C GLY A 179 -8.68 -8.27 -6.61
N MET A 180 -8.89 -8.28 -5.29
CA MET A 180 -9.13 -9.49 -4.51
C MET A 180 -10.43 -10.20 -4.94
N LEU A 181 -11.52 -9.43 -5.08
CA LEU A 181 -12.81 -9.95 -5.57
C LEU A 181 -12.73 -10.46 -7.02
N ALA A 182 -11.89 -9.85 -7.87
CA ALA A 182 -11.72 -10.28 -9.26
C ALA A 182 -11.09 -11.68 -9.37
N LEU A 183 -10.24 -12.07 -8.42
CA LEU A 183 -9.62 -13.39 -8.37
C LEU A 183 -10.55 -14.46 -7.81
N ALA A 184 -11.41 -14.12 -6.86
CA ALA A 184 -12.35 -15.08 -6.28
C ALA A 184 -13.28 -15.65 -7.37
N ASN A 185 -13.66 -16.91 -7.19
CA ASN A 185 -14.37 -17.70 -8.18
C ASN A 185 -15.75 -18.17 -7.73
N ASP A 186 -16.08 -18.01 -6.46
CA ASP A 186 -17.38 -18.33 -5.88
C ASP A 186 -17.57 -17.66 -4.50
N SER A 187 -18.77 -17.75 -3.93
CA SER A 187 -19.06 -17.13 -2.64
C SER A 187 -18.31 -17.79 -1.47
N SER A 188 -17.96 -19.07 -1.58
CA SER A 188 -17.15 -19.74 -0.55
C SER A 188 -15.72 -19.22 -0.52
N GLU A 189 -15.12 -18.88 -1.67
CA GLU A 189 -13.78 -18.27 -1.70
C GLU A 189 -13.79 -16.86 -1.11
N VAL A 190 -14.81 -16.06 -1.41
CA VAL A 190 -14.99 -14.75 -0.75
C VAL A 190 -15.19 -14.92 0.76
N ALA A 191 -16.00 -15.91 1.17
CA ALA A 191 -16.17 -16.24 2.58
C ALA A 191 -14.85 -16.69 3.22
N ALA A 192 -13.98 -17.41 2.51
CA ALA A 192 -12.69 -17.85 3.02
C ALA A 192 -11.76 -16.68 3.31
N ILE A 193 -11.71 -15.70 2.41
CA ILE A 193 -10.95 -14.46 2.59
C ILE A 193 -11.44 -13.72 3.83
N LEU A 194 -12.76 -13.49 3.93
CA LEU A 194 -13.34 -12.76 5.07
C LEU A 194 -13.21 -13.54 6.39
N ALA A 195 -13.35 -14.86 6.36
CA ALA A 195 -13.18 -15.72 7.53
C ALA A 195 -11.73 -15.66 8.04
N HIS A 196 -10.74 -15.62 7.15
CA HIS A 196 -9.33 -15.43 7.51
C HIS A 196 -9.11 -14.10 8.24
N GLU A 197 -9.66 -13.01 7.71
CA GLU A 197 -9.56 -11.69 8.35
C GLU A 197 -10.29 -11.63 9.70
N ILE A 198 -11.47 -12.25 9.81
CA ILE A 198 -12.20 -12.38 11.08
C ILE A 198 -11.39 -13.21 12.08
N ALA A 199 -10.69 -14.24 11.64
CA ALA A 199 -9.83 -15.04 12.50
C ALA A 199 -8.67 -14.22 13.08
N HIS A 200 -8.05 -13.33 12.30
CA HIS A 200 -7.05 -12.39 12.81
C HIS A 200 -7.60 -11.44 13.87
N ILE A 201 -8.84 -10.96 13.72
CA ILE A 201 -9.51 -10.15 14.74
C ILE A 201 -9.75 -10.99 16.00
N ARG A 202 -10.36 -12.17 15.85
CA ARG A 202 -10.70 -13.06 16.96
C ARG A 202 -9.47 -13.48 17.78
N ALA A 203 -8.35 -13.72 17.11
CA ALA A 203 -7.08 -14.09 17.75
C ALA A 203 -6.25 -12.87 18.20
N ASN A 204 -6.78 -11.65 18.10
CA ASN A 204 -6.11 -10.39 18.47
C ASN A 204 -4.75 -10.16 17.78
N HIS A 205 -4.52 -10.77 16.62
CA HIS A 205 -3.22 -10.71 15.92
C HIS A 205 -2.81 -9.27 15.59
N GLY A 206 -3.77 -8.42 15.20
CA GLY A 206 -3.53 -7.01 14.92
C GLY A 206 -3.12 -6.20 16.17
N ILE A 207 -3.73 -6.49 17.32
CA ILE A 207 -3.39 -5.85 18.60
C ILE A 207 -1.98 -6.24 19.04
N LEU A 208 -1.65 -7.54 18.99
CA LEU A 208 -0.32 -8.05 19.34
C LEU A 208 0.78 -7.45 18.46
N ARG A 209 0.47 -7.24 17.17
CA ARG A 209 1.38 -6.56 16.24
C ARG A 209 1.60 -5.10 16.63
N LEU A 210 0.53 -4.35 16.90
CA LEU A 210 0.65 -2.94 17.31
C LEU A 210 1.43 -2.79 18.62
N GLN A 211 1.21 -3.68 19.59
CA GLN A 211 1.98 -3.75 20.83
C GLN A 211 3.47 -3.94 20.54
N LYS A 212 3.83 -4.94 19.73
CA LYS A 212 5.22 -5.19 19.33
C LYS A 212 5.85 -3.98 18.61
N GLU A 213 5.11 -3.30 17.75
CA GLU A 213 5.57 -2.06 17.11
C GLU A 213 5.81 -0.94 18.13
N THR A 214 4.95 -0.78 19.13
CA THR A 214 5.12 0.23 20.18
C THR A 214 6.32 -0.08 21.08
N GLU A 215 6.50 -1.33 21.50
CA GLU A 215 7.65 -1.76 22.31
C GLU A 215 8.98 -1.48 21.62
N LEU A 216 9.07 -1.74 20.32
CA LEU A 216 10.27 -1.48 19.53
C LEU A 216 10.54 0.02 19.33
N LYS A 217 9.49 0.85 19.27
CA LYS A 217 9.63 2.32 19.23
C LYS A 217 10.09 2.89 20.57
N MET A 218 9.70 2.27 21.69
CA MET A 218 10.08 2.71 23.04
C MET A 218 11.51 2.27 23.42
N THR A 219 11.95 1.09 22.93
CA THR A 219 13.31 0.57 23.17
C THR A 219 14.36 1.17 22.24
N ASN A 220 13.96 1.73 21.09
CA ASN A 220 14.80 2.52 20.20
C ASN A 220 14.15 3.90 19.96
N PRO A 221 14.29 4.87 20.88
CA PRO A 221 13.82 6.22 20.64
C PRO A 221 14.65 6.82 19.51
N VAL A 222 14.14 6.75 18.28
CA VAL A 222 14.68 7.52 17.17
C VAL A 222 14.43 8.97 17.50
N THR A 223 15.42 9.61 18.12
CA THR A 223 15.41 11.06 18.35
C THR A 223 15.37 11.74 16.98
N PRO A 224 14.50 12.75 16.75
CA PRO A 224 14.43 13.47 15.47
C PRO A 224 15.74 14.17 15.08
N ARG A 225 16.70 14.20 16.02
CA ARG A 225 17.99 14.88 15.94
C ARG A 225 19.20 13.96 15.73
N LEU A 226 19.01 12.64 15.60
CA LEU A 226 20.11 11.67 15.41
C LEU A 226 20.17 11.08 13.99
N VAL A 227 19.62 11.77 13.00
CA VAL A 227 19.86 11.48 11.57
C VAL A 227 21.16 12.16 11.08
N SER A 228 21.75 13.06 11.87
CA SER A 228 22.91 13.88 11.48
C SER A 228 24.28 13.40 11.99
N SER A 229 24.36 12.34 12.79
CA SER A 229 25.65 11.76 13.17
C SER A 229 25.47 10.29 13.54
N LEU A 230 25.89 9.38 12.66
CA LEU A 230 26.37 8.01 12.94
C LEU A 230 26.46 7.25 11.60
N GLY A 231 27.44 7.65 10.79
CA GLY A 231 28.03 6.73 9.82
C GLY A 231 28.80 5.66 10.61
N LYS A 232 28.54 4.38 10.30
CA LYS A 232 29.07 3.14 10.90
C LYS A 232 28.11 2.48 11.92
N LYS A 233 27.56 1.33 11.49
CA LYS A 233 26.54 0.45 12.14
C LYS A 233 25.08 0.85 11.92
N LEU A 234 24.69 0.95 10.66
CA LEU A 234 23.28 0.96 10.26
C LEU A 234 22.74 -0.50 10.34
N HIS A 235 22.31 -0.93 11.53
CA HIS A 235 21.33 -2.01 11.60
C HIS A 235 20.04 -1.48 10.99
N THR A 236 19.71 -2.00 9.81
CA THR A 236 18.63 -1.59 8.91
C THR A 236 17.29 -1.41 9.64
N PRO A 237 16.81 -0.17 9.90
CA PRO A 237 15.49 0.04 10.51
C PRO A 237 14.33 -0.33 9.57
N ILE A 238 14.61 -0.57 8.30
CA ILE A 238 13.62 -0.86 7.24
C ILE A 238 13.26 -2.34 7.19
N HIS A 239 14.23 -3.25 7.35
CA HIS A 239 13.95 -4.70 7.43
C HIS A 239 13.06 -5.04 8.61
N ASN A 240 13.24 -4.35 9.74
CA ASN A 240 12.40 -4.53 10.91
C ASN A 240 10.96 -4.07 10.63
N LYS A 241 10.72 -2.95 9.92
CA LYS A 241 9.35 -2.46 9.67
C LYS A 241 8.51 -3.37 8.77
N GLN A 242 9.09 -3.96 7.71
CA GLN A 242 8.37 -4.92 6.87
C GLN A 242 8.15 -6.25 7.59
N GLN A 243 9.14 -6.79 8.31
CA GLN A 243 8.94 -8.00 9.12
C GLN A 243 7.94 -7.81 10.26
N LEU A 244 7.84 -6.59 10.81
CA LEU A 244 6.80 -6.21 11.77
C LEU A 244 5.44 -6.06 11.11
N ALA A 245 5.40 -5.86 9.79
CA ALA A 245 4.17 -5.73 9.02
C ALA A 245 3.55 -7.06 8.58
N GLN A 246 4.29 -8.16 8.63
CA GLN A 246 3.79 -9.50 8.30
C GLN A 246 3.30 -10.21 9.56
N PHE A 247 2.26 -11.01 9.45
CA PHE A 247 1.91 -11.95 10.51
C PHE A 247 2.94 -13.07 10.57
N SER A 248 3.18 -13.58 11.77
CA SER A 248 4.06 -14.75 11.93
C SER A 248 3.41 -15.99 11.32
N ARG A 249 4.23 -16.97 10.93
CA ARG A 249 3.74 -18.26 10.39
C ARG A 249 2.72 -18.93 11.31
N ASN A 250 2.92 -18.86 12.63
CA ASN A 250 2.00 -19.45 13.60
C ASN A 250 0.65 -18.72 13.63
N GLN A 251 0.66 -17.39 13.53
CA GLN A 251 -0.56 -16.59 13.45
C GLN A 251 -1.34 -16.87 12.16
N GLU A 252 -0.64 -17.06 11.03
CA GLU A 252 -1.29 -17.47 9.78
C GLU A 252 -1.91 -18.86 9.87
N LEU A 253 -1.20 -19.84 10.45
CA LEU A 253 -1.72 -21.20 10.63
C LEU A 253 -2.91 -21.25 11.59
N GLU A 254 -2.89 -20.45 12.65
CA GLU A 254 -4.02 -20.28 13.56
C GLU A 254 -5.22 -19.63 12.85
N ALA A 255 -4.98 -18.56 12.09
CA ALA A 255 -6.01 -17.88 11.32
C ALA A 255 -6.64 -18.81 10.26
N ASP A 256 -5.82 -19.54 9.50
CA ASP A 256 -6.27 -20.55 8.52
C ASP A 256 -7.18 -21.59 9.21
N SER A 257 -6.71 -22.11 10.34
CA SER A 257 -7.40 -23.12 11.15
C SER A 257 -8.78 -22.63 11.60
N LEU A 258 -8.86 -21.44 12.20
CA LEU A 258 -10.12 -20.84 12.66
C LEU A 258 -11.04 -20.48 11.48
N ALA A 259 -10.48 -20.01 10.37
CA ALA A 259 -11.25 -19.68 9.17
C ALA A 259 -11.95 -20.92 8.58
N LEU A 260 -11.26 -22.06 8.50
CA LEU A 260 -11.81 -23.33 8.05
C LEU A 260 -13.00 -23.80 8.92
N GLU A 261 -12.90 -23.65 10.24
CA GLU A 261 -13.99 -23.95 11.17
C GLU A 261 -15.19 -23.02 10.95
N MET A 262 -14.94 -21.72 10.80
CA MET A 262 -15.99 -20.74 10.53
C MET A 262 -16.69 -20.99 9.19
N LEU A 263 -15.95 -21.38 8.14
CA LEU A 263 -16.53 -21.76 6.86
C LEU A 263 -17.46 -22.95 6.99
N GLN A 264 -17.00 -24.01 7.66
CA GLN A 264 -17.80 -25.21 7.92
C GLN A 264 -19.09 -24.85 8.68
N GLN A 265 -18.98 -24.08 9.75
CA GLN A 265 -20.11 -23.67 10.59
C GLN A 265 -21.08 -22.73 9.86
N ALA A 266 -20.58 -21.88 8.97
CA ALA A 266 -21.38 -20.99 8.14
C ALA A 266 -22.03 -21.69 6.91
N GLY A 267 -21.74 -22.97 6.69
CA GLY A 267 -22.24 -23.77 5.57
C GLY A 267 -21.55 -23.49 4.22
N TYR A 268 -20.35 -22.90 4.24
CA TYR A 268 -19.50 -22.72 3.07
C TYR A 268 -18.56 -23.92 2.87
N ASP A 269 -18.00 -24.05 1.68
CA ASP A 269 -17.04 -25.10 1.36
C ASP A 269 -15.68 -24.85 2.04
N PRO A 270 -15.22 -25.73 2.97
CA PRO A 270 -13.89 -25.58 3.57
C PRO A 270 -12.74 -25.67 2.56
N PHE A 271 -12.93 -26.33 1.41
CA PHE A 271 -11.90 -26.37 0.36
C PHE A 271 -11.73 -25.03 -0.37
N ALA A 272 -12.60 -24.05 -0.14
CA ALA A 272 -12.46 -22.74 -0.75
C ALA A 272 -11.20 -21.99 -0.29
N SER A 273 -10.79 -22.15 0.97
CA SER A 273 -9.54 -21.55 1.47
C SER A 273 -8.30 -22.05 0.69
N PRO A 274 -8.02 -23.36 0.61
CA PRO A 274 -6.87 -23.85 -0.16
C PRO A 274 -6.99 -23.56 -1.68
N ARG A 275 -8.20 -23.61 -2.27
CA ARG A 275 -8.39 -23.21 -3.68
C ARG A 275 -8.02 -21.75 -3.93
N PHE A 276 -8.40 -20.87 -3.02
CA PHE A 276 -8.09 -19.45 -3.13
C PHE A 276 -6.59 -19.17 -2.94
N LEU A 277 -5.94 -19.84 -1.97
CA LEU A 277 -4.48 -19.77 -1.79
C LEU A 277 -3.72 -20.18 -3.07
N GLN A 278 -4.15 -21.26 -3.74
CA GLN A 278 -3.57 -21.70 -5.02
C GLN A 278 -3.77 -20.66 -6.15
N THR A 279 -4.93 -20.01 -6.17
CA THR A 279 -5.21 -18.92 -7.12
C THR A 279 -4.28 -17.73 -6.89
N MET A 280 -4.03 -17.37 -5.62
CA MET A 280 -3.08 -16.32 -5.27
C MET A 280 -1.63 -16.67 -5.64
N GLU A 281 -1.19 -17.91 -5.43
CA GLU A 281 0.13 -18.37 -5.88
C GLU A 281 0.27 -18.26 -7.41
N SER A 282 -0.77 -18.68 -8.14
CA SER A 282 -0.80 -18.58 -9.61
C SER A 282 -0.76 -17.14 -10.09
N TYR A 283 -1.48 -16.24 -9.41
CA TYR A 283 -1.48 -14.80 -9.71
C TYR A 283 -0.14 -14.13 -9.37
N SER A 284 0.49 -14.49 -8.24
CA SER A 284 1.83 -14.06 -7.89
C SER A 284 2.85 -14.46 -8.95
N ALA A 285 2.80 -15.73 -9.39
CA ALA A 285 3.64 -16.22 -10.47
C ALA A 285 3.32 -15.58 -11.84
N PHE A 286 2.11 -15.07 -12.06
CA PHE A 286 1.77 -14.31 -13.27
C PHE A 286 2.45 -12.95 -13.29
N HIS A 287 2.37 -12.21 -12.19
CA HIS A 287 3.01 -10.91 -12.09
C HIS A 287 4.54 -11.03 -12.14
N ASN A 288 5.13 -12.08 -11.57
CA ASN A 288 6.59 -12.29 -11.58
C ASN A 288 7.16 -12.62 -12.97
N ILE A 289 6.33 -12.97 -13.97
CA ILE A 289 6.80 -13.19 -15.37
C ILE A 289 7.21 -11.88 -16.04
N SER A 290 6.73 -10.72 -15.57
CA SER A 290 7.09 -9.41 -16.11
C SER A 290 8.54 -8.97 -15.80
N GLY A 291 9.38 -9.85 -15.24
CA GLY A 291 10.81 -9.60 -15.02
C GLY A 291 11.16 -8.80 -13.75
N THR A 292 10.15 -8.36 -13.00
CA THR A 292 10.28 -7.65 -11.73
C THR A 292 9.81 -8.55 -10.59
N GLN A 293 10.61 -8.70 -9.52
CA GLN A 293 10.15 -9.34 -8.30
C GLN A 293 9.11 -8.42 -7.66
N ASN A 294 7.83 -8.70 -7.87
CA ASN A 294 6.74 -7.85 -7.38
C ASN A 294 6.62 -8.03 -5.87
N ALA A 295 7.12 -7.04 -5.12
CA ALA A 295 6.94 -6.98 -3.68
C ALA A 295 5.54 -6.50 -3.27
N SER A 296 4.65 -6.17 -4.23
CA SER A 296 3.31 -5.63 -3.97
C SER A 296 2.20 -6.54 -4.51
N LEU A 297 2.15 -7.77 -4.02
CA LEU A 297 0.84 -8.32 -3.69
C LEU A 297 0.65 -8.03 -2.21
N ASP A 298 0.00 -6.92 -1.91
CA ASP A 298 -0.11 -6.43 -0.54
C ASP A 298 -0.66 -7.50 0.41
N PHE A 299 -1.55 -8.40 -0.06
CA PHE A 299 -1.99 -9.56 0.71
C PHE A 299 -0.87 -10.54 1.01
N LEU A 300 -0.14 -11.05 0.00
CA LEU A 300 0.95 -12.01 0.25
C LEU A 300 2.15 -11.36 0.94
N ALA A 301 2.27 -10.04 0.88
CA ALA A 301 3.24 -9.27 1.63
C ALA A 301 2.90 -9.26 3.13
N SER A 302 1.64 -9.16 3.55
CA SER A 302 1.24 -9.27 4.97
C SER A 302 0.92 -10.69 5.44
N HIS A 303 0.47 -11.55 4.53
CA HIS A 303 0.02 -12.93 4.71
C HIS A 303 0.78 -13.88 3.75
N PRO A 304 2.05 -14.20 4.00
CA PRO A 304 2.82 -15.06 3.10
C PRO A 304 2.14 -16.44 2.91
N THR A 305 1.82 -16.79 1.66
CA THR A 305 1.41 -18.15 1.30
C THR A 305 2.62 -19.09 1.37
N THR A 306 2.40 -20.31 1.86
CA THR A 306 3.42 -21.36 1.82
C THR A 306 2.77 -22.67 1.38
N PRO A 307 3.50 -23.57 0.70
CA PRO A 307 3.00 -24.90 0.38
C PRO A 307 2.45 -25.64 1.60
N GLN A 308 3.04 -25.41 2.78
CA GLN A 308 2.56 -25.99 4.04
C GLN A 308 1.17 -25.48 4.42
N ARG A 309 0.90 -24.17 4.31
CA ARG A 309 -0.44 -23.61 4.63
C ARG A 309 -1.52 -24.26 3.76
N ILE A 310 -1.25 -24.36 2.46
CA ILE A 310 -2.17 -25.02 1.51
C ILE A 310 -2.39 -26.48 1.90
N GLN A 311 -1.31 -27.22 2.18
CA GLN A 311 -1.40 -28.63 2.56
C GLN A 311 -2.20 -28.84 3.86
N LEU A 312 -1.88 -28.08 4.91
CA LEU A 312 -2.59 -28.17 6.20
C LEU A 312 -4.07 -27.75 6.07
N ALA A 313 -4.35 -26.74 5.24
CA ALA A 313 -5.72 -26.33 4.94
C ALA A 313 -6.51 -27.44 4.22
N ILE A 314 -5.89 -28.14 3.27
CA ILE A 314 -6.49 -29.31 2.59
C ILE A 314 -6.74 -30.43 3.59
N GLU A 315 -5.75 -30.80 4.40
CA GLU A 315 -5.87 -31.86 5.41
C GLU A 315 -6.98 -31.57 6.42
N LYS A 316 -7.05 -30.33 6.92
CA LYS A 316 -8.13 -29.90 7.83
C LYS A 316 -9.48 -29.87 7.13
N ALA A 317 -9.56 -29.36 5.89
CA ALA A 317 -10.79 -29.34 5.11
C ALA A 317 -11.35 -30.76 4.94
N HIS A 318 -10.51 -31.77 4.66
CA HIS A 318 -10.95 -33.18 4.62
C HIS A 318 -11.52 -33.67 5.95
N LYS A 319 -10.88 -33.33 7.08
CA LYS A 319 -11.34 -33.75 8.42
C LYS A 319 -12.69 -33.15 8.82
N ILE A 320 -12.95 -31.90 8.44
CA ILE A 320 -14.16 -31.17 8.89
C ILE A 320 -15.31 -31.20 7.87
N SER A 321 -15.03 -31.57 6.62
CA SER A 321 -16.07 -31.67 5.59
C SER A 321 -16.98 -32.88 5.86
N LYS A 322 -18.25 -32.65 6.20
CA LYS A 322 -19.30 -33.69 6.17
C LYS A 322 -19.95 -33.74 4.79
N GLU A 323 -20.52 -34.88 4.41
CA GLU A 323 -21.04 -35.20 3.06
C GLU A 323 -22.26 -34.35 2.61
N ASN A 324 -22.88 -33.56 3.48
CA ASN A 324 -24.12 -32.84 3.13
C ASN A 324 -23.85 -31.41 2.61
N SER A 325 -24.09 -31.24 1.30
CA SER A 325 -24.40 -30.00 0.55
C SER A 325 -23.69 -28.73 0.99
N LYS A 326 -22.50 -28.50 0.43
CA LYS A 326 -21.73 -27.26 0.59
C LYS A 326 -22.19 -26.20 -0.41
N ILE A 327 -22.43 -24.99 0.07
CA ILE A 327 -22.83 -23.86 -0.77
C ILE A 327 -21.58 -23.27 -1.46
N ILE A 328 -21.26 -23.75 -2.66
CA ILE A 328 -20.25 -23.09 -3.49
C ILE A 328 -20.81 -21.74 -4.00
N ASP A 329 -22.08 -21.69 -4.42
CA ASP A 329 -22.79 -20.49 -4.92
C ASP A 329 -22.02 -19.67 -5.99
N ARG A 330 -21.32 -20.39 -6.87
CA ARG A 330 -20.51 -19.80 -7.95
C ARG A 330 -21.32 -18.85 -8.84
N ASP A 331 -22.50 -19.27 -9.27
CA ASP A 331 -23.29 -18.53 -10.26
C ASP A 331 -23.81 -17.20 -9.72
N SER A 332 -24.24 -17.15 -8.46
CA SER A 332 -24.66 -15.91 -7.78
C SER A 332 -23.49 -14.95 -7.61
N PHE A 333 -22.33 -15.46 -7.18
CA PHE A 333 -21.11 -14.66 -7.08
C PHE A 333 -20.70 -14.07 -8.44
N LEU A 334 -20.62 -14.89 -9.50
CA LEU A 334 -20.29 -14.43 -10.84
C LEU A 334 -21.27 -13.34 -11.32
N THR A 335 -22.57 -13.53 -11.08
CA THR A 335 -23.60 -12.53 -11.42
C THR A 335 -23.40 -11.22 -10.65
N SER A 336 -22.88 -11.27 -9.43
CA SER A 336 -22.64 -10.11 -8.58
C SER A 336 -21.43 -9.28 -9.03
N ILE A 337 -20.40 -9.92 -9.61
CA ILE A 337 -19.21 -9.23 -10.14
C ILE A 337 -19.32 -8.85 -11.63
N ASP A 338 -20.39 -9.23 -12.32
CA ASP A 338 -20.58 -8.88 -13.73
C ASP A 338 -20.77 -7.37 -13.91
N GLY A 339 -19.82 -6.74 -14.61
CA GLY A 339 -19.71 -5.29 -14.76
C GLY A 339 -18.79 -4.60 -13.75
N MET A 340 -18.23 -5.32 -12.78
CA MET A 340 -17.24 -4.77 -11.84
C MET A 340 -16.02 -4.25 -12.61
N ILE A 341 -15.52 -3.06 -12.26
CA ILE A 341 -14.31 -2.51 -12.86
C ILE A 341 -13.13 -3.44 -12.58
N PHE A 342 -12.36 -3.75 -13.63
CA PHE A 342 -11.11 -4.50 -13.56
C PHE A 342 -9.93 -3.57 -13.84
N GLY A 343 -8.92 -3.62 -12.99
CA GLY A 343 -7.81 -2.68 -13.05
C GLY A 343 -8.19 -1.28 -12.55
N GLY A 344 -7.52 -0.27 -13.08
CA GLY A 344 -7.76 1.12 -12.70
C GLY A 344 -9.01 1.76 -13.29
N ASP A 345 -9.34 2.95 -12.79
CA ASP A 345 -10.56 3.68 -13.12
C ASP A 345 -10.31 5.17 -13.42
N PHE A 346 -11.38 5.95 -13.48
CA PHE A 346 -11.29 7.39 -13.77
C PHE A 346 -10.49 8.18 -12.71
N TYR A 347 -10.58 7.76 -11.45
CA TYR A 347 -10.02 8.45 -10.29
C TYR A 347 -8.59 8.01 -9.97
N THR A 348 -8.28 6.74 -10.17
CA THR A 348 -6.97 6.13 -9.90
C THR A 348 -6.04 6.12 -11.11
N GLY A 349 -6.59 6.36 -12.30
CA GLY A 349 -5.89 6.13 -13.56
C GLY A 349 -5.80 4.64 -13.89
N PHE A 350 -5.29 4.30 -15.07
CA PHE A 350 -5.07 2.90 -15.47
C PHE A 350 -3.93 2.79 -16.46
N VAL A 351 -3.42 1.55 -16.60
CA VAL A 351 -2.36 1.20 -17.54
C VAL A 351 -2.95 0.59 -18.81
N ARG A 352 -2.41 1.00 -19.97
CA ARG A 352 -2.63 0.39 -21.28
C ARG A 352 -1.28 0.12 -21.90
N ASN A 353 -0.91 -1.16 -22.05
CA ASN A 353 0.42 -1.58 -22.47
C ASN A 353 1.50 -1.01 -21.51
N ASN A 354 2.39 -0.16 -22.01
CA ASN A 354 3.44 0.53 -21.27
C ASN A 354 3.10 2.01 -20.97
N GLN A 355 1.83 2.40 -21.09
CA GLN A 355 1.37 3.77 -20.87
C GLN A 355 0.49 3.85 -19.63
N PHE A 356 0.82 4.78 -18.73
CA PHE A 356 -0.07 5.19 -17.63
C PHE A 356 -0.95 6.35 -18.10
N ILE A 357 -2.24 6.29 -17.78
CA ILE A 357 -3.26 7.24 -18.19
C ILE A 357 -4.08 7.63 -16.96
N HIS A 358 -4.19 8.94 -16.67
CA HIS A 358 -5.02 9.42 -15.57
C HIS A 358 -6.11 10.36 -16.09
N PRO A 359 -7.36 9.88 -16.26
CA PRO A 359 -8.44 10.65 -16.86
C PRO A 359 -8.79 11.95 -16.12
N GLN A 360 -8.89 11.92 -14.79
CA GLN A 360 -9.22 13.10 -13.99
C GLN A 360 -8.14 14.19 -14.05
N LEU A 361 -6.86 13.82 -13.94
CA LEU A 361 -5.72 14.74 -14.10
C LEU A 361 -5.46 15.10 -15.57
N ARG A 362 -6.11 14.40 -16.51
CA ARG A 362 -5.96 14.50 -17.95
C ARG A 362 -4.53 14.31 -18.44
N ILE A 363 -3.75 13.44 -17.80
CA ILE A 363 -2.35 13.19 -18.21
C ILE A 363 -2.17 11.77 -18.74
N ALA A 364 -1.15 11.59 -19.55
CA ALA A 364 -0.60 10.27 -19.84
C ALA A 364 0.91 10.35 -20.05
N PHE A 365 1.60 9.25 -19.76
CA PHE A 365 3.02 9.07 -20.09
C PHE A 365 3.32 7.58 -20.28
N SER A 366 4.40 7.30 -21.01
CA SER A 366 4.86 5.95 -21.29
C SER A 366 6.18 5.66 -20.61
N VAL A 367 6.37 4.42 -20.20
CA VAL A 367 7.65 3.88 -19.74
C VAL A 367 8.21 2.93 -20.79
N PRO A 368 9.52 2.62 -20.79
CA PRO A 368 10.07 1.64 -21.74
C PRO A 368 9.38 0.28 -21.64
N ASN A 369 9.31 -0.48 -22.74
CA ASN A 369 8.54 -1.75 -22.81
C ASN A 369 9.02 -2.84 -21.83
N ASN A 370 10.25 -2.74 -21.33
CA ASN A 370 10.84 -3.64 -20.34
C ASN A 370 10.67 -3.13 -18.90
N PHE A 371 9.78 -2.15 -18.68
CA PHE A 371 9.39 -1.69 -17.35
C PHE A 371 8.00 -2.22 -17.00
N THR A 372 7.82 -2.55 -15.72
CA THR A 372 6.53 -2.86 -15.12
C THR A 372 6.01 -1.61 -14.43
N ILE A 373 4.76 -1.21 -14.74
CA ILE A 373 4.08 -0.11 -14.04
C ILE A 373 3.23 -0.68 -12.90
N GLU A 374 3.40 -0.12 -11.71
CA GLU A 374 2.52 -0.30 -10.56
C GLU A 374 1.97 1.06 -10.17
N TYR A 375 0.73 1.14 -9.69
CA TYR A 375 0.18 2.41 -9.25
C TYR A 375 -0.77 2.23 -8.08
N SER A 376 -0.84 3.28 -7.29
CA SER A 376 -1.85 3.50 -6.26
C SER A 376 -2.59 4.79 -6.59
N ALA A 377 -3.57 5.15 -5.76
CA ALA A 377 -4.44 6.30 -6.00
C ALA A 377 -3.71 7.63 -6.31
N HIS A 378 -2.49 7.84 -5.79
CA HIS A 378 -1.78 9.12 -5.91
C HIS A 378 -0.32 8.96 -6.35
N THR A 379 0.14 7.76 -6.65
CA THR A 379 1.55 7.51 -6.98
C THR A 379 1.66 6.36 -7.96
N VAL A 380 2.40 6.60 -9.03
CA VAL A 380 2.76 5.61 -10.04
C VAL A 380 4.23 5.29 -9.87
N TRP A 381 4.53 4.00 -9.90
CA TRP A 381 5.85 3.42 -9.85
C TRP A 381 6.10 2.70 -11.16
N ALA A 382 7.31 2.79 -11.69
CA ALA A 382 7.73 1.90 -12.75
C ALA A 382 9.11 1.37 -12.46
N SER A 383 9.29 0.05 -12.57
CA SER A 383 10.57 -0.61 -12.32
C SER A 383 11.05 -1.32 -13.58
N GLY A 384 12.34 -1.19 -13.87
CA GLY A 384 12.97 -1.73 -15.07
C GLY A 384 14.30 -2.42 -14.78
N PRO A 385 15.08 -2.76 -15.82
CA PRO A 385 16.40 -3.37 -15.66
C PRO A 385 17.38 -2.44 -14.94
N ASP A 386 18.53 -3.00 -14.54
CA ASP A 386 19.65 -2.27 -13.93
C ASP A 386 19.28 -1.46 -12.68
N LYS A 387 18.23 -1.91 -11.98
CA LYS A 387 17.68 -1.26 -10.78
C LYS A 387 17.26 0.18 -11.05
N ILE A 388 16.78 0.47 -12.25
CA ILE A 388 16.20 1.77 -12.58
C ILE A 388 14.73 1.75 -12.15
N ALA A 389 14.33 2.76 -11.38
CA ALA A 389 12.96 2.93 -10.93
C ALA A 389 12.49 4.36 -11.13
N ILE A 390 11.21 4.53 -11.44
CA ILE A 390 10.56 5.82 -11.64
C ILE A 390 9.45 5.92 -10.63
N ARG A 391 9.33 7.09 -10.01
CA ARG A 391 8.15 7.49 -9.24
C ARG A 391 7.55 8.72 -9.90
N PHE A 392 6.25 8.66 -10.13
CA PHE A 392 5.44 9.80 -10.51
C PHE A 392 4.39 10.05 -9.42
N ASP A 393 4.24 11.29 -8.98
CA ASP A 393 3.11 11.70 -8.14
C ASP A 393 2.54 13.06 -8.54
N ALA A 394 1.26 13.24 -8.20
CA ALA A 394 0.52 14.49 -8.35
C ALA A 394 0.21 15.04 -6.96
N ILE A 395 0.71 16.24 -6.68
CA ILE A 395 0.58 16.87 -5.36
C ILE A 395 -0.14 18.22 -5.52
N PRO A 396 -1.06 18.61 -4.62
CA PRO A 396 -1.65 19.94 -4.65
C PRO A 396 -0.58 21.03 -4.67
N HIS A 397 -0.77 22.02 -5.55
CA HIS A 397 0.11 23.17 -5.70
C HIS A 397 -0.46 24.37 -4.92
N PRO A 398 0.25 24.91 -3.91
CA PRO A 398 -0.07 26.23 -3.36
C PRO A 398 0.21 27.30 -4.43
N ALA A 399 -0.77 28.17 -4.70
CA ALA A 399 -0.63 29.22 -5.71
C ALA A 399 0.63 30.09 -5.47
N GLY A 400 1.32 30.46 -6.55
CA GLY A 400 2.42 31.43 -6.54
C GLY A 400 3.82 30.87 -6.34
N ILE A 401 4.01 29.54 -6.28
CA ILE A 401 5.34 28.93 -6.19
C ILE A 401 5.80 28.50 -7.60
N SER A 402 6.98 28.91 -8.07
CA SER A 402 7.51 28.41 -9.34
C SER A 402 8.03 26.96 -9.22
N ALA A 403 8.19 26.25 -10.34
CA ALA A 403 8.73 24.88 -10.33
C ALA A 403 10.14 24.85 -9.72
N SER A 404 10.96 25.85 -10.06
CA SER A 404 12.31 26.02 -9.54
C SER A 404 12.30 26.31 -8.03
N ASP A 405 11.38 27.15 -7.55
CA ASP A 405 11.29 27.47 -6.11
C ASP A 405 10.78 26.29 -5.29
N TYR A 406 9.90 25.47 -5.86
CA TYR A 406 9.52 24.20 -5.25
C TYR A 406 10.74 23.28 -5.05
N LEU A 407 11.61 23.14 -6.05
CA LEU A 407 12.83 22.34 -5.93
C LEU A 407 13.81 22.92 -4.88
N LYS A 408 13.91 24.25 -4.79
CA LYS A 408 14.73 24.93 -3.77
C LYS A 408 14.21 24.77 -2.34
N SER A 409 12.95 24.35 -2.15
CA SER A 409 12.32 24.35 -0.83
C SER A 409 12.85 23.27 0.15
N GLY A 410 13.89 22.51 -0.22
CA GLY A 410 14.51 21.49 0.63
C GLY A 410 13.69 20.22 0.85
N ARG A 411 12.65 19.98 0.03
CA ARG A 411 11.76 18.81 0.13
C ARG A 411 12.34 17.52 -0.45
N ILE A 412 13.48 17.61 -1.16
CA ILE A 412 14.14 16.50 -1.83
C ILE A 412 15.53 16.36 -1.24
N ILE A 413 15.76 15.25 -0.55
CA ILE A 413 17.03 14.95 0.12
C ILE A 413 18.10 14.68 -0.95
N GLY A 414 19.29 15.26 -0.78
CA GLY A 414 20.41 15.06 -1.70
C GLY A 414 20.33 15.86 -3.01
N LEU A 415 19.36 16.76 -3.16
CA LEU A 415 19.22 17.61 -4.33
C LEU A 415 20.38 18.59 -4.45
N ASP A 416 21.02 18.63 -5.63
CA ASP A 416 21.99 19.66 -5.99
C ASP A 416 21.26 20.92 -6.47
N GLN A 417 21.19 21.94 -5.63
CA GLN A 417 20.53 23.20 -5.98
C GLN A 417 21.17 23.90 -7.19
N SER A 418 22.47 23.70 -7.43
CA SER A 418 23.17 24.30 -8.57
C SER A 418 22.77 23.68 -9.91
N SER A 419 22.18 22.47 -9.88
CA SER A 419 21.67 21.77 -11.06
C SER A 419 20.26 22.20 -11.50
N ILE A 420 19.56 23.02 -10.70
CA ILE A 420 18.18 23.42 -10.99
C ILE A 420 18.13 24.25 -12.28
N ARG A 421 17.42 23.79 -13.29
CA ARG A 421 17.19 24.49 -14.56
C ARG A 421 15.70 24.57 -14.88
N PRO A 422 15.16 25.74 -15.26
CA PRO A 422 13.80 25.80 -15.80
C PRO A 422 13.75 25.02 -17.12
N ILE A 423 12.65 24.30 -17.32
CA ILE A 423 12.40 23.56 -18.55
C ILE A 423 11.04 23.93 -19.12
N ILE A 424 10.93 23.81 -20.43
CA ILE A 424 9.67 23.88 -21.15
C ILE A 424 9.36 22.49 -21.68
N ILE A 425 8.19 21.98 -21.34
CA ILE A 425 7.69 20.72 -21.90
C ILE A 425 6.62 21.07 -22.93
N GLN A 426 6.77 20.53 -24.14
CA GLN A 426 5.79 20.71 -25.20
C GLN A 426 4.49 20.03 -24.78
N GLY A 427 3.46 20.83 -24.52
CA GLY A 427 2.09 20.37 -24.31
C GLY A 427 1.33 20.33 -25.63
N LEU A 428 0.20 19.60 -25.65
CA LEU A 428 -0.72 19.67 -26.78
C LEU A 428 -1.48 21.01 -26.74
N PRO A 429 -1.66 21.70 -27.89
CA PRO A 429 -2.61 22.79 -27.95
C PRO A 429 -4.01 22.25 -27.63
N HIS A 430 -4.60 22.77 -26.55
CA HIS A 430 -5.97 22.44 -26.15
C HIS A 430 -6.84 23.69 -26.25
N GLN A 431 -8.06 23.51 -26.75
CA GLN A 431 -9.06 24.57 -26.78
C GLN A 431 -9.27 25.09 -25.35
N GLY A 432 -8.96 26.37 -25.13
CA GLY A 432 -9.11 27.06 -23.85
C GLY A 432 -7.81 27.34 -23.08
N PHE A 433 -6.63 26.97 -23.58
CA PHE A 433 -5.35 27.24 -22.89
C PHE A 433 -4.44 28.19 -23.67
N GLN A 434 -3.96 29.24 -23.00
CA GLN A 434 -3.20 30.35 -23.59
C GLN A 434 -1.74 30.00 -23.96
N SER A 435 -1.19 28.89 -23.46
CA SER A 435 0.20 28.48 -23.76
C SER A 435 0.27 26.98 -24.05
N PRO A 436 0.84 26.57 -25.19
CA PRO A 436 1.14 25.16 -25.47
C PRO A 436 2.34 24.66 -24.65
N ASN A 437 3.08 25.55 -24.00
CA ASN A 437 4.30 25.26 -23.28
C ASN A 437 4.02 25.14 -21.78
N LEU A 438 4.42 24.01 -21.20
CA LEU A 438 4.33 23.75 -19.76
C LEU A 438 5.59 24.24 -19.06
N LEU A 439 5.41 24.92 -17.94
CA LEU A 439 6.51 25.38 -17.11
C LEU A 439 6.91 24.29 -16.13
N GLY A 440 8.18 23.91 -16.18
CA GLY A 440 8.75 22.96 -15.23
C GLY A 440 10.15 23.36 -14.78
N ALA A 441 10.71 22.53 -13.92
CA ALA A 441 12.11 22.60 -13.54
C ALA A 441 12.69 21.19 -13.45
N HIS A 442 13.95 21.08 -13.85
CA HIS A 442 14.74 19.87 -13.83
C HIS A 442 15.91 20.06 -12.86
N ALA A 443 16.28 19.01 -12.13
CA ALA A 443 17.41 18.99 -11.22
C ALA A 443 17.92 17.56 -11.00
N HIS A 444 19.13 17.47 -10.47
CA HIS A 444 19.75 16.22 -10.06
C HIS A 444 19.81 16.13 -8.53
N ALA A 445 19.67 14.91 -8.02
CA ALA A 445 19.96 14.59 -6.63
C ALA A 445 20.85 13.35 -6.56
N THR A 446 21.66 13.23 -5.51
CA THR A 446 22.54 12.07 -5.32
C THR A 446 22.64 11.68 -3.85
N ASN A 447 23.03 10.42 -3.62
CA ASN A 447 23.54 9.94 -2.34
C ASN A 447 24.69 8.94 -2.60
N ASP A 448 25.20 8.28 -1.56
CA ASP A 448 26.36 7.38 -1.66
C ASP A 448 26.21 6.26 -2.71
N GLN A 449 24.99 5.80 -3.01
CA GLN A 449 24.74 4.65 -3.88
C GLN A 449 23.91 4.97 -5.13
N TRP A 450 23.17 6.07 -5.10
CA TRP A 450 22.12 6.38 -6.07
C TRP A 450 22.28 7.78 -6.65
N GLN A 451 21.94 7.89 -7.92
CA GLN A 451 21.68 9.13 -8.63
C GLN A 451 20.18 9.24 -8.92
N PHE A 452 19.70 10.47 -8.95
CA PHE A 452 18.29 10.79 -9.16
C PHE A 452 18.14 11.92 -10.18
N ASP A 453 17.17 11.75 -11.06
CA ASP A 453 16.68 12.77 -11.96
C ASP A 453 15.32 13.24 -11.46
N VAL A 454 15.20 14.55 -11.24
CA VAL A 454 14.04 15.17 -10.62
C VAL A 454 13.44 16.16 -11.58
N VAL A 455 12.20 15.92 -11.97
CA VAL A 455 11.46 16.84 -12.84
C VAL A 455 10.15 17.22 -12.18
N VAL A 456 9.90 18.51 -12.12
CA VAL A 456 8.67 19.10 -11.60
C VAL A 456 7.99 19.86 -12.71
N ILE A 457 6.72 19.56 -12.95
CA ILE A 457 5.88 20.20 -13.96
C ILE A 457 4.71 20.84 -13.22
N LEU A 458 4.49 22.12 -13.45
CA LEU A 458 3.35 22.83 -12.89
C LEU A 458 2.21 22.85 -13.89
N PHE A 459 1.03 22.44 -13.45
CA PHE A 459 -0.17 22.55 -14.26
C PHE A 459 -1.43 22.64 -13.41
N ASN A 460 -2.29 23.62 -13.71
CA ASN A 460 -3.44 23.98 -12.90
C ASN A 460 -3.03 24.15 -11.42
N ASN A 461 -3.74 23.49 -10.51
CA ASN A 461 -3.46 23.50 -9.08
C ASN A 461 -2.66 22.27 -8.62
N HIS A 462 -1.85 21.67 -9.51
CA HIS A 462 -1.07 20.48 -9.23
C HIS A 462 0.41 20.64 -9.62
N ILE A 463 1.24 19.97 -8.83
CA ILE A 463 2.64 19.68 -9.11
C ILE A 463 2.71 18.23 -9.55
N PHE A 464 3.13 18.01 -10.78
CA PHE A 464 3.48 16.68 -11.28
C PHE A 464 4.98 16.48 -11.12
N ARG A 465 5.36 15.43 -10.39
CA ARG A 465 6.77 15.21 -10.07
C ARG A 465 7.19 13.83 -10.55
N PHE A 466 8.23 13.81 -11.38
CA PHE A 466 8.95 12.60 -11.77
C PHE A 466 10.25 12.51 -10.98
N LEU A 467 10.52 11.32 -10.45
CA LEU A 467 11.75 10.96 -9.77
C LEU A 467 12.25 9.67 -10.40
N THR A 468 13.29 9.75 -11.22
CA THR A 468 13.97 8.56 -11.76
C THR A 468 15.18 8.27 -10.89
N ALA A 469 15.28 7.09 -10.30
CA ALA A 469 16.41 6.65 -9.49
C ALA A 469 17.18 5.53 -10.20
N ALA A 470 18.51 5.56 -10.10
CA ALA A 470 19.38 4.49 -10.56
C ALA A 470 20.68 4.45 -9.74
N PRO A 471 21.38 3.31 -9.68
CA PRO A 471 22.78 3.29 -9.24
C PRO A 471 23.66 4.27 -10.04
N HIS A 472 24.73 4.81 -9.44
CA HIS A 472 25.66 5.75 -10.12
C HIS A 472 26.22 5.24 -11.45
N ASN A 473 26.38 3.92 -11.60
CA ASN A 473 26.98 3.31 -12.78
C ASN A 473 25.94 2.76 -13.77
N SER A 474 24.66 3.09 -13.61
CA SER A 474 23.62 2.59 -14.50
C SER A 474 23.74 3.17 -15.90
N GLN A 475 23.85 2.28 -16.87
CA GLN A 475 23.79 2.64 -18.28
C GLN A 475 22.37 3.10 -18.65
N ASN A 476 22.25 3.95 -19.66
CA ASN A 476 20.96 4.41 -20.22
C ASN A 476 20.08 5.26 -19.28
N PHE A 477 20.53 5.61 -18.06
CA PHE A 477 19.76 6.41 -17.11
C PHE A 477 19.22 7.71 -17.72
N THR A 478 20.09 8.51 -18.34
CA THR A 478 19.72 9.77 -18.99
C THR A 478 18.74 9.57 -20.16
N GLU A 479 18.94 8.53 -20.97
CA GLU A 479 18.06 8.24 -22.11
C GLU A 479 16.66 7.82 -21.66
N ILE A 480 16.57 7.00 -20.60
CA ILE A 480 15.31 6.54 -20.04
C ILE A 480 14.51 7.73 -19.49
N THR A 481 15.15 8.57 -18.67
CA THR A 481 14.51 9.79 -18.15
C THR A 481 14.00 10.66 -19.30
N LYS A 482 14.82 10.92 -20.31
CA LYS A 482 14.44 11.74 -21.46
C LYS A 482 13.23 11.17 -22.21
N LYS A 483 13.20 9.85 -22.47
CA LYS A 483 12.08 9.18 -23.17
C LYS A 483 10.78 9.30 -22.39
N ILE A 484 10.81 9.14 -21.07
CA ILE A 484 9.62 9.26 -20.22
C ILE A 484 9.07 10.68 -20.29
N LEU A 485 9.92 11.69 -20.08
CA LEU A 485 9.51 13.09 -20.14
C LEU A 485 8.97 13.49 -21.51
N GLN A 486 9.59 13.01 -22.60
CA GLN A 486 9.12 13.26 -23.96
C GLN A 486 7.75 12.62 -24.25
N SER A 487 7.39 11.56 -23.53
CA SER A 487 6.09 10.90 -23.65
C SER A 487 4.99 11.54 -22.82
N PHE A 488 5.33 12.41 -21.85
CA PHE A 488 4.36 13.06 -20.99
C PHE A 488 3.53 14.07 -21.78
N HIS A 489 2.21 13.93 -21.75
CA HIS A 489 1.28 14.83 -22.42
C HIS A 489 -0.06 14.90 -21.71
N PHE A 490 -0.84 15.94 -22.03
CA PHE A 490 -2.24 16.04 -21.63
C PHE A 490 -3.15 15.33 -22.63
N LEU A 491 -4.28 14.84 -22.13
CA LEU A 491 -5.31 14.17 -22.92
C LEU A 491 -6.31 15.20 -23.43
N SER A 492 -6.56 15.18 -24.75
CA SER A 492 -7.67 15.92 -25.36
C SER A 492 -9.03 15.39 -24.93
N SER A 493 -10.07 16.21 -25.05
CA SER A 493 -11.45 15.79 -24.81
C SER A 493 -11.86 14.59 -25.67
N SER A 494 -11.40 14.52 -26.92
CA SER A 494 -11.65 13.38 -27.82
C SER A 494 -10.96 12.10 -27.33
N GLN A 495 -9.72 12.20 -26.82
CA GLN A 495 -9.03 11.06 -26.22
C GLN A 495 -9.75 10.59 -24.96
N LEU A 496 -10.13 11.50 -24.06
CA LEU A 496 -10.87 11.17 -22.83
C LEU A 496 -12.19 10.45 -23.11
N GLN A 497 -12.94 10.87 -24.14
CA GLN A 497 -14.21 10.22 -24.52
C GLN A 497 -14.03 8.79 -25.05
N LYS A 498 -12.86 8.47 -25.61
CA LYS A 498 -12.54 7.12 -26.11
C LYS A 498 -12.06 6.18 -25.00
N LEU A 499 -11.66 6.73 -23.84
CA LEU A 499 -11.17 5.93 -22.73
C LEU A 499 -12.33 5.24 -22.02
N LYS A 500 -12.31 3.90 -22.05
CA LYS A 500 -13.26 3.06 -21.33
C LYS A 500 -12.52 2.24 -20.25
N PRO A 501 -13.02 2.22 -19.00
CA PRO A 501 -12.47 1.36 -17.97
C PRO A 501 -12.72 -0.10 -18.34
N LEU A 502 -11.77 -0.98 -18.02
CA LEU A 502 -12.00 -2.41 -18.20
C LEU A 502 -12.98 -2.91 -17.14
N LYS A 503 -13.76 -3.91 -17.49
CA LYS A 503 -14.75 -4.55 -16.63
C LYS A 503 -14.63 -6.05 -16.74
N ILE A 504 -14.98 -6.72 -15.64
CA ILE A 504 -15.25 -8.15 -15.66
C ILE A 504 -16.58 -8.36 -16.36
N ARG A 505 -16.61 -9.23 -17.37
CA ARG A 505 -17.82 -9.73 -18.00
C ARG A 505 -17.95 -11.21 -17.79
N ILE A 506 -19.15 -11.65 -17.46
CA ILE A 506 -19.47 -13.07 -17.34
C ILE A 506 -20.07 -13.56 -18.65
N VAL A 507 -19.37 -14.47 -19.31
CA VAL A 507 -19.84 -15.09 -20.55
C VAL A 507 -20.11 -16.57 -20.34
N ARG A 508 -21.11 -17.08 -21.04
CA ARG A 508 -21.42 -18.51 -21.08
C ARG A 508 -20.67 -19.15 -22.25
N VAL A 509 -19.86 -20.18 -21.96
CA VAL A 509 -19.11 -20.93 -22.96
C VAL A 509 -20.08 -21.57 -23.96
N LYS A 510 -19.91 -21.28 -25.25
CA LYS A 510 -20.70 -21.88 -26.34
C LYS A 510 -20.09 -23.19 -26.79
N GLN A 511 -20.86 -24.01 -27.53
CA GLN A 511 -20.35 -25.23 -28.14
C GLN A 511 -19.20 -24.89 -29.10
N GLY A 512 -18.08 -25.61 -28.99
CA GLY A 512 -16.88 -25.40 -29.80
C GLY A 512 -15.93 -24.29 -29.30
N GLU A 513 -16.31 -23.48 -28.31
CA GLU A 513 -15.39 -22.51 -27.72
C GLU A 513 -14.39 -23.17 -26.77
N ASN A 514 -13.12 -22.79 -26.89
CA ASN A 514 -12.05 -23.20 -25.98
C ASN A 514 -11.42 -22.00 -25.24
N VAL A 515 -10.46 -22.28 -24.36
CA VAL A 515 -9.74 -21.26 -23.58
C VAL A 515 -9.11 -20.20 -24.47
N ALA A 516 -8.43 -20.59 -25.54
CA ALA A 516 -7.77 -19.66 -26.45
C ALA A 516 -8.77 -18.72 -27.14
N ASN A 517 -9.91 -19.25 -27.62
CA ASN A 517 -10.95 -18.43 -28.24
C ASN A 517 -11.49 -17.36 -27.28
N LEU A 518 -11.76 -17.71 -26.02
CA LEU A 518 -12.32 -16.78 -25.04
C LEU A 518 -11.27 -15.81 -24.48
N ALA A 519 -10.05 -16.29 -24.24
CA ALA A 519 -8.94 -15.43 -23.84
C ALA A 519 -8.66 -14.36 -24.90
N ASN A 520 -8.76 -14.69 -26.20
CA ASN A 520 -8.56 -13.73 -27.29
C ASN A 520 -9.58 -12.58 -27.30
N LYS A 521 -10.78 -12.81 -26.76
CA LYS A 521 -11.80 -11.76 -26.59
C LYS A 521 -11.43 -10.75 -25.50
N MET A 522 -10.49 -11.07 -24.61
CA MET A 522 -10.05 -10.14 -23.57
C MET A 522 -9.33 -8.94 -24.20
N GLN A 523 -9.60 -7.75 -23.71
CA GLN A 523 -9.07 -6.49 -24.24
C GLN A 523 -8.07 -5.88 -23.26
N HIS A 524 -6.99 -5.33 -23.80
CA HIS A 524 -5.98 -4.57 -23.04
C HIS A 524 -5.36 -5.31 -21.83
N THR A 525 -5.33 -6.64 -21.85
CA THR A 525 -4.71 -7.47 -20.82
C THR A 525 -3.46 -8.20 -21.36
N PRO A 526 -2.33 -8.21 -20.62
CA PRO A 526 -1.16 -8.98 -21.00
C PRO A 526 -1.39 -10.48 -20.81
N HIS A 527 -0.63 -11.31 -21.53
CA HIS A 527 -0.63 -12.78 -21.39
C HIS A 527 -2.04 -13.39 -21.28
N LYS A 528 -2.94 -13.04 -22.23
CA LYS A 528 -4.39 -13.24 -22.14
C LYS A 528 -4.80 -14.64 -21.69
N GLU A 529 -4.23 -15.70 -22.26
CA GLU A 529 -4.58 -17.07 -21.87
C GLU A 529 -4.21 -17.37 -20.42
N LYS A 530 -3.00 -16.99 -19.98
CA LYS A 530 -2.56 -17.21 -18.60
C LYS A 530 -3.45 -16.46 -17.62
N LEU A 531 -3.76 -15.19 -17.91
CA LEU A 531 -4.67 -14.40 -17.08
C LEU A 531 -6.09 -14.99 -17.07
N PHE A 532 -6.62 -15.41 -18.22
CA PHE A 532 -7.94 -16.05 -18.32
C PHE A 532 -8.02 -17.28 -17.42
N ARG A 533 -7.01 -18.15 -17.45
CA ARG A 533 -6.96 -19.35 -16.60
C ARG A 533 -6.95 -19.00 -15.13
N ILE A 534 -6.11 -18.05 -14.72
CA ILE A 534 -6.02 -17.61 -13.31
C ILE A 534 -7.33 -17.01 -12.83
N LEU A 535 -7.91 -16.08 -13.61
CA LEU A 535 -9.20 -15.49 -13.28
C LEU A 535 -10.24 -16.59 -13.08
N ASN A 536 -10.27 -17.62 -13.92
CA ASN A 536 -11.27 -18.67 -13.86
C ASN A 536 -10.90 -19.90 -13.00
N ALA A 537 -9.82 -19.82 -12.21
CA ALA A 537 -9.29 -20.93 -11.40
C ALA A 537 -9.13 -22.24 -12.21
N LEU A 538 -8.65 -22.13 -13.45
CA LEU A 538 -8.44 -23.26 -14.35
C LEU A 538 -7.03 -23.80 -14.20
N SER A 539 -6.89 -25.13 -14.18
CA SER A 539 -5.57 -25.75 -14.27
C SER A 539 -4.92 -25.48 -15.65
N PRO A 540 -3.59 -25.67 -15.78
CA PRO A 540 -2.89 -25.47 -17.07
C PRO A 540 -3.46 -26.33 -18.21
N THR A 541 -4.01 -27.50 -17.90
CA THR A 541 -4.52 -28.47 -18.89
C THR A 541 -6.05 -28.57 -18.92
N GLN A 542 -6.75 -27.86 -18.04
CA GLN A 542 -8.20 -27.91 -17.97
C GLN A 542 -8.85 -27.35 -19.23
N THR A 543 -9.81 -28.10 -19.77
CA THR A 543 -10.67 -27.71 -20.90
C THR A 543 -11.98 -27.11 -20.42
N LEU A 544 -12.65 -26.34 -21.28
CA LEU A 544 -13.94 -25.71 -20.97
C LEU A 544 -15.10 -26.61 -21.40
N ARG A 545 -16.15 -26.64 -20.58
CA ARG A 545 -17.42 -27.28 -20.92
C ARG A 545 -18.43 -26.24 -21.38
N ALA A 546 -19.16 -26.52 -22.45
CA ALA A 546 -20.25 -25.68 -22.92
C ALA A 546 -21.26 -25.45 -21.78
N GLY A 547 -21.83 -24.25 -21.70
CA GLY A 547 -22.74 -23.84 -20.64
C GLY A 547 -22.06 -23.28 -19.38
N THR A 548 -20.75 -23.50 -19.18
CA THR A 548 -20.00 -22.95 -18.03
C THR A 548 -19.94 -21.43 -18.11
N LYS A 549 -20.09 -20.73 -16.97
CA LYS A 549 -19.84 -19.29 -16.88
C LYS A 549 -18.36 -19.01 -16.58
N VAL A 550 -17.77 -18.09 -17.34
CA VAL A 550 -16.38 -17.67 -17.18
C VAL A 550 -16.25 -16.15 -17.22
N LYS A 551 -15.24 -15.64 -16.51
CA LYS A 551 -14.81 -14.25 -16.50
C LYS A 551 -13.96 -13.96 -17.74
N ILE A 552 -14.29 -12.88 -18.44
CA ILE A 552 -13.41 -12.22 -19.41
C ILE A 552 -13.29 -10.73 -19.06
N ILE A 553 -12.24 -10.07 -19.55
CA ILE A 553 -12.00 -8.65 -19.31
C ILE A 553 -12.24 -7.87 -20.61
N THR A 554 -13.19 -6.94 -20.62
CA THR A 554 -13.52 -6.11 -21.79
C THR A 554 -13.82 -4.67 -21.36
N GLU A 555 -13.83 -3.74 -22.30
CA GLU A 555 -14.37 -2.38 -22.08
C GLU A 555 -15.90 -2.36 -21.82
#